data_AF-A0A3B9UCY9-F1
#
_entry.id   AF-A0A3B9UCY9-F1
#
_cell.length_a   1.000
_cell.length_b   1.000
_cell.length_c   1.000
_cell.angle_alpha   90.00
_cell.angle_beta   90.00
_cell.angle_gamma   90.00
#
_symmetry.space_group_name_H-M   'P 1'
#
loop_
_entity.id
_entity.type
_entity.pdbx_description
1 polymer ?
#
loop_
_entity_poly.entity_id
_entity_poly.type
_entity_poly.pdbx_seq_one_letter_code
_entity_poly.pdbx_strand_id
1 'polypeptide(L)'
;GAVTLHLSARTFAWKQNLTLKSEERSIRVAPDVAAIKPVHYDWVPQGMHDSLWDKTYLAVRDGRGSAKIPGIRTSDGAIRYTSKTCGSAEIRIDTEGPNCRFIRKTPSGSVLLHVHDELDVEVVRAQINGQWCWAYLDAKTNTLAVHVGDAVGTLDVQVQDELGNLTTFTTN
;
A
#
# COMPACT_ATOMS: atom_id res chain seq x y z
N GLY A 1 42.88 6.98 19.11
CA GLY A 1 41.83 7.49 20.01
C GLY A 1 40.49 7.34 19.32
N ALA A 2 39.46 6.88 20.03
CA ALA A 2 38.11 6.83 19.48
C ALA A 2 37.50 8.23 19.42
N VAL A 3 37.05 8.66 18.25
CA VAL A 3 36.31 9.92 18.08
C VAL A 3 34.83 9.58 18.17
N THR A 4 34.13 10.12 19.17
CA THR A 4 32.69 9.94 19.33
C THR A 4 31.96 11.15 18.78
N LEU A 5 31.04 10.94 17.85
CA LEU A 5 30.19 11.98 17.27
C LEU A 5 28.82 11.96 17.98
N HIS A 6 28.46 13.05 18.64
CA HIS A 6 27.14 13.23 19.25
C HIS A 6 26.25 14.08 18.35
N LEU A 7 25.12 13.53 17.91
CA LEU A 7 24.11 14.23 17.12
C LEU A 7 22.80 14.30 17.89
N SER A 8 22.17 15.47 17.93
CA SER A 8 20.86 15.61 18.56
C SER A 8 19.80 14.87 17.75
N ALA A 9 18.76 14.33 18.39
CA ALA A 9 17.64 13.70 17.67
C ALA A 9 16.97 14.64 16.66
N ARG A 10 16.98 15.96 16.94
CA ARG A 10 16.47 17.00 16.03
C ARG A 10 17.25 17.09 14.72
N THR A 11 18.51 16.69 14.69
CA THR A 11 19.35 16.66 13.49
C THR A 11 18.76 15.74 12.40
N PHE A 12 18.04 14.70 12.80
CA PHE A 12 17.33 13.80 11.89
C PHE A 12 15.92 14.26 11.54
N ALA A 13 15.39 15.28 12.20
CA ALA A 13 14.05 15.80 11.88
C ALA A 13 14.03 16.57 10.54
N TRP A 14 15.19 17.06 10.06
CA TRP A 14 15.27 17.95 8.89
C TRP A 14 15.91 17.25 7.68
N LYS A 15 16.85 16.32 7.90
CA LYS A 15 17.39 15.40 6.88
C LYS A 15 17.79 14.08 7.56
N GLN A 16 17.22 12.97 7.10
CA GLN A 16 17.40 11.66 7.73
C GLN A 16 18.60 10.86 7.24
N ASN A 17 19.28 11.35 6.21
CA ASN A 17 20.58 10.88 5.81
C ASN A 17 21.55 12.06 5.94
N LEU A 18 22.36 12.05 6.99
CA LEU A 18 23.40 13.06 7.16
C LEU A 18 24.68 12.54 6.52
N THR A 19 25.13 13.21 5.47
CA THR A 19 26.46 12.95 4.91
C THR A 19 27.38 14.07 5.35
N LEU A 20 28.29 13.78 6.27
CA LEU A 20 29.37 14.67 6.66
C LEU A 20 30.56 14.40 5.75
N LYS A 21 31.02 15.40 5.01
CA LYS A 21 32.18 15.28 4.11
C LYS A 21 33.29 16.24 4.55
N SER A 22 34.51 15.78 4.47
CA SER A 22 35.73 16.60 4.58
C SER A 22 36.73 16.04 3.58
N GLU A 23 37.14 16.83 2.59
CA GLU A 23 38.15 16.58 1.54
C GLU A 23 38.23 15.11 1.03
N GLU A 24 38.80 14.17 1.78
CA GLU A 24 38.94 12.75 1.38
C GLU A 24 38.06 11.75 2.16
N ARG A 25 37.23 12.20 3.10
CA ARG A 25 36.47 11.34 4.00
C ARG A 25 35.00 11.70 4.01
N SER A 26 34.16 10.67 4.09
CA SER A 26 32.73 10.84 4.31
C SER A 26 32.22 9.91 5.39
N ILE A 27 31.37 10.44 6.26
CA ILE A 27 30.59 9.65 7.23
C ILE A 27 29.13 9.78 6.81
N ARG A 28 28.50 8.65 6.51
CA ARG A 28 27.06 8.55 6.29
C ARG A 28 26.40 8.10 7.58
N VAL A 29 25.55 8.95 8.12
CA VAL A 29 24.69 8.60 9.26
C VAL A 29 23.29 8.33 8.71
N ALA A 30 22.95 7.05 8.65
CA ALA A 30 21.63 6.55 8.32
C ALA A 30 21.09 5.85 9.58
N PRO A 31 20.12 6.44 10.30
CA PRO A 31 19.56 5.82 11.49
C PRO A 31 18.89 4.49 11.10
N ASP A 32 19.32 3.41 11.75
CA ASP A 32 18.78 2.05 11.59
C ASP A 32 17.57 1.77 12.51
N VAL A 33 16.92 2.84 12.97
CA VAL A 33 15.84 2.75 13.96
C VAL A 33 14.56 3.24 13.32
N ALA A 34 13.47 2.50 13.53
CA ALA A 34 12.13 2.99 13.22
C ALA A 34 11.97 4.42 13.75
N ALA A 35 11.32 5.27 12.96
CA ALA A 35 10.88 6.55 13.50
C ALA A 35 10.02 6.23 14.74
N ILE A 36 10.53 6.58 15.93
CA ILE A 36 9.86 6.31 17.22
C ILE A 36 8.47 6.96 17.22
N LYS A 37 8.30 8.01 16.41
CA LYS A 37 7.03 8.66 16.11
C LYS A 37 6.78 8.60 14.59
N PRO A 38 5.51 8.47 14.15
CA PRO A 38 5.17 8.60 12.74
C PRO A 38 5.69 9.90 12.14
N VAL A 39 6.07 9.84 10.87
CA VAL A 39 6.45 10.99 10.05
C VAL A 39 5.30 11.33 9.12
N HIS A 40 4.96 12.61 9.05
CA HIS A 40 3.98 13.13 8.11
C HIS A 40 4.70 13.69 6.89
N TYR A 41 4.22 13.28 5.72
CA TYR A 41 4.56 13.87 4.43
C TYR A 41 3.31 14.61 3.96
N ASP A 42 3.40 15.93 3.88
CA ASP A 42 2.31 16.77 3.39
C ASP A 42 2.66 17.23 1.97
N TRP A 43 1.74 17.02 1.04
CA TRP A 43 1.89 17.43 -0.35
C TRP A 43 0.68 18.21 -0.82
N VAL A 44 0.94 19.38 -1.40
CA VAL A 44 -0.09 20.21 -2.04
C VAL A 44 0.03 20.03 -3.55
N PRO A 45 -0.90 19.28 -4.20
CA PRO A 45 -0.83 19.09 -5.63
C PRO A 45 -1.11 20.40 -6.37
N GLN A 46 -0.31 20.72 -7.39
CA GLN A 46 -0.55 21.85 -8.28
C GLN A 46 -1.17 21.36 -9.59
N GLY A 47 -2.41 21.77 -9.87
CA GLY A 47 -3.09 21.47 -11.13
C GLY A 47 -3.57 20.01 -11.29
N MET A 48 -3.69 19.26 -10.20
CA MET A 48 -4.25 17.90 -10.20
C MET A 48 -5.78 17.93 -10.32
N HIS A 49 -6.33 17.05 -11.16
CA HIS A 49 -7.78 16.86 -11.27
C HIS A 49 -8.38 16.26 -9.99
N ASP A 50 -9.55 16.76 -9.55
CA ASP A 50 -10.18 16.42 -8.27
C ASP A 50 -10.42 14.92 -8.04
N SER A 51 -10.59 14.16 -9.12
CA SER A 51 -10.79 12.71 -9.07
C SER A 51 -9.53 11.90 -8.71
N LEU A 52 -8.33 12.50 -8.81
CA LEU A 52 -7.06 11.81 -8.59
C LEU A 52 -6.50 11.97 -7.18
N TRP A 53 -7.09 12.84 -6.38
CA TRP A 53 -6.59 13.16 -5.04
C TRP A 53 -6.68 11.97 -4.06
N ASP A 54 -7.70 11.12 -4.19
CA ASP A 54 -7.81 9.90 -3.39
C ASP A 54 -7.16 8.69 -4.07
N LYS A 55 -6.45 8.95 -5.19
CA LYS A 55 -5.75 7.96 -6.00
C LYS A 55 -4.25 8.05 -5.81
N THR A 56 -3.79 8.65 -4.71
CA THR A 56 -2.37 8.85 -4.46
C THR A 56 -1.88 8.06 -3.27
N TYR A 57 -0.67 7.53 -3.40
CA TYR A 57 0.06 6.89 -2.31
C TYR A 57 1.51 7.35 -2.26
N LEU A 58 2.08 7.32 -1.07
CA LEU A 58 3.50 7.54 -0.84
C LEU A 58 4.23 6.19 -0.91
N ALA A 59 5.10 6.01 -1.91
CA ALA A 59 6.11 4.96 -1.88
C ALA A 59 7.34 5.49 -1.16
N VAL A 60 7.64 4.95 0.02
CA VAL A 60 8.78 5.35 0.85
C VAL A 60 9.66 4.17 1.17
N ARG A 61 10.97 4.36 1.10
CA ARG A 61 11.97 3.32 1.38
C ARG A 61 13.10 3.83 2.27
N ASP A 62 13.49 2.99 3.22
CA ASP A 62 14.69 3.17 4.04
C ASP A 62 15.54 1.89 4.08
N GLY A 63 16.52 1.83 4.99
CA GLY A 63 17.41 0.67 5.14
C GLY A 63 16.72 -0.63 5.57
N ARG A 64 15.49 -0.55 6.08
CA ARG A 64 14.73 -1.68 6.65
C ARG A 64 13.71 -2.25 5.66
N GLY A 65 13.30 -1.47 4.67
CA GLY A 65 12.32 -1.89 3.67
C GLY A 65 11.61 -0.73 3.00
N SER A 66 10.56 -1.07 2.27
CA SER A 66 9.65 -0.12 1.61
C SER A 66 8.25 -0.20 2.19
N ALA A 67 7.51 0.90 2.12
CA ALA A 67 6.09 0.96 2.44
C ALA A 67 5.37 1.76 1.35
N LYS A 68 4.10 1.41 1.12
CA LYS A 68 3.14 2.18 0.32
C LYS A 68 2.06 2.66 1.29
N ILE A 69 1.76 3.94 1.26
CA ILE A 69 0.91 4.58 2.26
C ILE A 69 -0.13 5.43 1.52
N PRO A 70 -1.43 5.09 1.57
CA PRO A 70 -2.49 5.93 1.05
C PRO A 70 -2.47 7.34 1.63
N GLY A 71 -2.80 8.32 0.78
CA GLY A 71 -2.96 9.70 1.18
C GLY A 71 -4.33 9.95 1.83
N ILE A 72 -4.37 10.87 2.79
CA ILE A 72 -5.62 11.40 3.34
C ILE A 72 -5.66 12.90 3.03
N ARG A 73 -6.72 13.36 2.37
CA ARG A 73 -6.94 14.80 2.14
C ARG A 73 -7.11 15.52 3.48
N THR A 74 -6.42 16.64 3.63
CA THR A 74 -6.54 17.52 4.80
C THR A 74 -7.39 18.74 4.47
N SER A 75 -7.94 19.37 5.52
CA SER A 75 -8.85 20.52 5.38
C SER A 75 -8.19 21.78 4.81
N ASP A 76 -6.86 21.85 4.82
CA ASP A 76 -6.04 22.91 4.24
C ASP A 76 -5.66 22.66 2.77
N GLY A 77 -6.20 21.62 2.14
CA GLY A 77 -5.98 21.32 0.72
C GLY A 77 -4.66 20.61 0.43
N ALA A 78 -4.02 20.02 1.44
CA ALA A 78 -2.91 19.08 1.24
C ALA A 78 -3.41 17.62 1.22
N ILE A 79 -2.51 16.73 0.85
CA ILE A 79 -2.64 15.28 1.05
C ILE A 79 -1.56 14.87 2.05
N ARG A 80 -1.99 14.25 3.15
CA ARG A 80 -1.11 13.79 4.22
C ARG A 80 -0.89 12.29 4.12
N TYR A 81 0.36 11.87 4.14
CA TYR A 81 0.78 10.48 4.26
C TYR A 81 1.48 10.28 5.60
N THR A 82 1.10 9.24 6.35
CA THR A 82 1.63 8.98 7.69
C THR A 82 2.39 7.66 7.72
N SER A 83 3.72 7.74 7.86
CA SER A 83 4.60 6.57 7.74
C SER A 83 5.49 6.39 8.96
N LYS A 84 5.80 5.13 9.31
CA LYS A 84 6.88 4.76 10.25
C LYS A 84 8.22 4.50 9.54
N THR A 85 8.19 4.43 8.21
CA THR A 85 9.34 4.34 7.31
C THR A 85 9.67 5.74 6.86
N CYS A 86 10.93 6.14 7.01
CA CYS A 86 11.32 7.48 6.60
C CYS A 86 12.67 7.46 5.88
N GLY A 87 12.63 7.95 4.64
CA GLY A 87 13.71 7.79 3.69
C GLY A 87 13.34 8.38 2.33
N SER A 88 13.89 7.82 1.25
CA SER A 88 13.56 8.26 -0.10
C SER A 88 12.09 8.01 -0.35
N ALA A 89 11.37 9.05 -0.79
CA ALA A 89 9.94 8.99 -0.96
C ALA A 89 9.53 9.58 -2.31
N GLU A 90 8.56 8.93 -2.94
CA GLU A 90 7.91 9.38 -4.17
C GLU A 90 6.39 9.30 -3.97
N ILE A 91 5.67 10.25 -4.53
CA ILE A 91 4.20 10.21 -4.59
C ILE A 91 3.84 9.62 -5.94
N ARG A 92 2.97 8.61 -5.91
CA ARG A 92 2.46 7.94 -7.10
C ARG A 92 0.95 8.08 -7.15
N ILE A 93 0.43 7.96 -8.36
CA ILE A 93 -1.01 7.93 -8.64
C ILE A 93 -1.32 6.54 -9.16
N ASP A 94 -2.33 5.90 -8.59
CA ASP A 94 -2.83 4.60 -9.04
C ASP A 94 -4.34 4.64 -9.24
N THR A 95 -4.74 4.35 -10.48
CA THR A 95 -6.12 4.34 -10.95
C THR A 95 -6.57 2.94 -11.36
N GLU A 96 -5.68 1.96 -11.29
CA GLU A 96 -5.96 0.59 -11.70
C GLU A 96 -6.46 -0.20 -10.49
N GLY A 97 -7.52 -0.98 -10.67
CA GLY A 97 -8.03 -1.83 -9.60
C GLY A 97 -7.38 -3.20 -9.57
N PRO A 98 -7.55 -3.95 -8.47
CA PRO A 98 -7.05 -5.31 -8.35
C PRO A 98 -7.50 -6.20 -9.50
N ASN A 99 -6.60 -7.04 -10.00
CA ASN A 99 -6.91 -8.05 -11.02
C ASN A 99 -7.16 -9.41 -10.37
N CYS A 100 -8.18 -10.14 -10.82
CA CYS A 100 -8.45 -11.50 -10.37
C CYS A 100 -8.20 -12.52 -11.48
N ARG A 101 -7.58 -13.64 -11.13
CA ARG A 101 -7.36 -14.78 -12.02
C ARG A 101 -7.90 -16.06 -11.40
N PHE A 102 -8.72 -16.80 -12.13
CA PHE A 102 -9.18 -18.12 -11.70
C PHE A 102 -8.03 -19.10 -11.50
N ILE A 103 -8.05 -19.83 -10.39
CA ILE A 103 -7.11 -20.92 -10.09
C ILE A 103 -7.80 -22.27 -10.29
N ARG A 104 -8.82 -22.58 -9.46
CA ARG A 104 -9.57 -23.85 -9.48
C ARG A 104 -10.82 -23.79 -8.61
N LYS A 105 -11.75 -24.72 -8.82
CA LYS A 105 -12.80 -25.08 -7.84
C LYS A 105 -12.33 -26.26 -6.99
N THR A 106 -12.46 -26.17 -5.67
CA THR A 106 -12.13 -27.25 -4.74
C THR A 106 -13.27 -28.26 -4.64
N PRO A 107 -12.99 -29.51 -4.23
CA PRO A 107 -14.04 -30.49 -3.93
C PRO A 107 -15.00 -30.04 -2.82
N SER A 108 -14.56 -29.13 -1.93
CA SER A 108 -15.38 -28.53 -0.87
C SER A 108 -16.32 -27.43 -1.37
N GLY A 109 -16.38 -27.16 -2.69
CA GLY A 109 -17.26 -26.16 -3.27
C GLY A 109 -16.73 -24.72 -3.18
N SER A 110 -15.43 -24.51 -2.98
CA SER A 110 -14.83 -23.18 -3.00
C SER A 110 -14.17 -22.88 -4.34
N VAL A 111 -14.42 -21.70 -4.91
CA VAL A 111 -13.69 -21.17 -6.06
C VAL A 111 -12.49 -20.39 -5.53
N LEU A 112 -11.29 -20.78 -5.99
CA LEU A 112 -10.04 -20.11 -5.64
C LEU A 112 -9.63 -19.17 -6.77
N LEU A 113 -9.40 -17.91 -6.44
CA LEU A 113 -8.92 -16.86 -7.32
C LEU A 113 -7.60 -16.33 -6.78
N HIS A 114 -6.66 -16.02 -7.67
CA HIS A 114 -5.49 -15.22 -7.32
C HIS A 114 -5.83 -13.75 -7.52
N VAL A 115 -5.59 -12.92 -6.51
CA VAL A 115 -5.75 -11.47 -6.60
C VAL A 115 -4.36 -10.86 -6.79
N HIS A 116 -4.20 -10.03 -7.80
CA HIS A 116 -2.96 -9.32 -8.06
C HIS A 116 -3.24 -7.83 -7.99
N ASP A 117 -2.50 -7.13 -7.16
CA ASP A 117 -2.58 -5.69 -7.06
C ASP A 117 -1.26 -5.07 -6.62
N GLU A 118 -1.10 -3.78 -6.90
CA GLU A 118 0.04 -3.01 -6.43
C GLU A 118 -0.10 -2.69 -4.92
N LEU A 119 -1.32 -2.48 -4.47
CA LEU A 119 -1.69 -2.05 -3.13
C LEU A 119 -2.44 -3.15 -2.37
N ASP A 120 -2.69 -2.90 -1.07
CA ASP A 120 -3.42 -3.85 -0.24
C ASP A 120 -4.93 -3.81 -0.54
N VAL A 121 -5.54 -5.00 -0.56
CA VAL A 121 -6.98 -5.16 -0.77
C VAL A 121 -7.74 -4.90 0.54
N GLU A 122 -8.70 -3.99 0.51
CA GLU A 122 -9.52 -3.65 1.67
C GLU A 122 -10.93 -4.25 1.63
N VAL A 123 -11.52 -4.38 0.43
CA VAL A 123 -12.88 -4.88 0.28
C VAL A 123 -12.92 -6.05 -0.69
N VAL A 124 -13.58 -7.13 -0.25
CA VAL A 124 -13.95 -8.25 -1.10
C VAL A 124 -15.43 -8.54 -0.94
N ARG A 125 -16.10 -8.71 -2.08
CA ARG A 125 -17.54 -8.95 -2.20
C ARG A 125 -17.74 -10.03 -3.26
N ALA A 126 -18.51 -11.06 -2.98
CA ALA A 126 -18.73 -12.14 -3.93
C ALA A 126 -20.20 -12.55 -3.99
N GLN A 127 -20.70 -12.82 -5.19
CA GLN A 127 -22.06 -13.28 -5.42
C GLN A 127 -22.08 -14.43 -6.43
N ILE A 128 -22.88 -15.47 -6.19
CA ILE A 128 -23.20 -16.51 -7.16
C ILE A 128 -24.67 -16.36 -7.54
N ASN A 129 -24.97 -16.20 -8.84
CA ASN A 129 -26.34 -16.00 -9.32
C ASN A 129 -27.08 -14.86 -8.57
N GLY A 130 -26.37 -13.77 -8.24
CA GLY A 130 -26.91 -12.62 -7.50
C GLY A 130 -27.09 -12.82 -5.99
N GLN A 131 -26.69 -13.98 -5.43
CA GLN A 131 -26.74 -14.22 -3.98
C GLN A 131 -25.36 -14.07 -3.34
N TRP A 132 -25.29 -13.35 -2.22
CA TRP A 132 -24.05 -13.14 -1.47
C TRP A 132 -23.41 -14.45 -0.99
N CYS A 133 -22.11 -14.58 -1.21
CA CYS A 133 -21.29 -15.72 -0.79
C CYS A 133 -20.29 -15.32 0.27
N TRP A 134 -19.86 -16.30 1.07
CA TRP A 134 -18.69 -16.14 1.93
C TRP A 134 -17.42 -16.10 1.08
N ALA A 135 -16.55 -15.16 1.41
CA ALA A 135 -15.30 -14.94 0.70
C ALA A 135 -14.18 -14.65 1.72
N TYR A 136 -13.00 -15.23 1.51
CA TYR A 136 -11.84 -15.05 2.38
C TYR A 136 -10.57 -14.85 1.55
N LEU A 137 -9.88 -13.72 1.74
CA LEU A 137 -8.60 -13.41 1.12
C LEU A 137 -7.45 -13.77 2.07
N ASP A 138 -6.57 -14.65 1.65
CA ASP A 138 -5.28 -14.89 2.30
C ASP A 138 -4.23 -13.90 1.74
N ALA A 139 -3.92 -12.86 2.51
CA ALA A 139 -2.95 -11.83 2.15
C ALA A 139 -1.51 -12.36 1.99
N LYS A 140 -1.16 -13.54 2.51
CA LYS A 140 0.20 -14.10 2.31
C LYS A 140 0.37 -14.70 0.93
N THR A 141 -0.70 -15.25 0.37
CA THR A 141 -0.69 -15.95 -0.92
C THR A 141 -1.45 -15.20 -2.01
N ASN A 142 -2.05 -14.07 -1.65
CA ASN A 142 -3.05 -13.34 -2.41
C ASN A 142 -4.09 -14.29 -3.04
N THR A 143 -4.56 -15.25 -2.26
CA THR A 143 -5.55 -16.23 -2.72
C THR A 143 -6.89 -15.93 -2.07
N LEU A 144 -7.87 -15.62 -2.90
CA LEU A 144 -9.25 -15.45 -2.51
C LEU A 144 -10.02 -16.76 -2.67
N ALA A 145 -10.57 -17.27 -1.57
CA ALA A 145 -11.49 -18.40 -1.58
C ALA A 145 -12.93 -17.90 -1.46
N VAL A 146 -13.76 -18.15 -2.48
CA VAL A 146 -15.21 -17.88 -2.45
C VAL A 146 -15.96 -19.20 -2.30
N HIS A 147 -16.74 -19.34 -1.24
CA HIS A 147 -17.52 -20.55 -0.99
C HIS A 147 -18.87 -20.48 -1.71
N VAL A 148 -19.04 -21.34 -2.71
CA VAL A 148 -20.28 -21.43 -3.54
C VAL A 148 -20.98 -22.79 -3.43
N GLY A 149 -20.37 -23.76 -2.74
CA GLY A 149 -20.90 -25.12 -2.61
C GLY A 149 -21.11 -25.79 -3.98
N ASP A 150 -22.27 -26.40 -4.14
CA ASP A 150 -22.70 -27.06 -5.37
C ASP A 150 -23.40 -26.10 -6.36
N ALA A 151 -23.46 -24.80 -6.04
CA ALA A 151 -24.06 -23.83 -6.95
C ALA A 151 -23.29 -23.80 -8.29
N VAL A 152 -24.07 -23.72 -9.36
CA VAL A 152 -23.62 -23.58 -10.75
C VAL A 152 -24.20 -22.28 -11.30
N GLY A 153 -23.39 -21.53 -12.03
CA GLY A 153 -23.80 -20.27 -12.66
C GLY A 153 -22.74 -19.19 -12.49
N THR A 154 -23.16 -17.94 -12.59
CA THR A 154 -22.24 -16.81 -12.70
C THR A 154 -21.79 -16.33 -11.32
N LEU A 155 -20.49 -16.45 -11.08
CA LEU A 155 -19.80 -15.89 -9.93
C LEU A 155 -19.26 -14.50 -10.28
N ASP A 156 -19.75 -13.49 -9.57
CA ASP A 156 -19.25 -12.12 -9.60
C ASP A 156 -18.45 -11.83 -8.34
N VAL A 157 -17.22 -11.35 -8.52
CA VAL A 157 -16.29 -10.99 -7.44
C VAL A 157 -15.84 -9.57 -7.60
N GLN A 158 -16.19 -8.73 -6.64
CA GLN A 158 -15.79 -7.35 -6.51
C GLN A 158 -14.63 -7.24 -5.53
N VAL A 159 -13.52 -6.66 -5.97
CA VAL A 159 -12.31 -6.44 -5.17
C VAL A 159 -11.90 -4.99 -5.26
N GLN A 160 -11.63 -4.37 -4.12
CA GLN A 160 -11.26 -2.96 -3.99
C GLN A 160 -9.96 -2.82 -3.19
N ASP A 161 -9.04 -2.00 -3.68
CA ASP A 161 -7.81 -1.62 -2.99
C ASP A 161 -8.01 -0.50 -1.96
N GLU A 162 -6.95 -0.15 -1.23
CA GLU A 162 -6.88 0.94 -0.26
C GLU A 162 -7.03 2.36 -0.84
N LEU A 163 -7.01 2.53 -2.17
CA LEU A 163 -7.31 3.79 -2.85
C LEU A 163 -8.72 3.82 -3.46
N GLY A 164 -9.49 2.75 -3.24
CA GLY A 164 -10.83 2.61 -3.75
C GLY A 164 -10.94 2.35 -5.25
N ASN A 165 -9.90 1.79 -5.88
CA ASN A 165 -9.99 1.22 -7.21
C ASN A 165 -10.72 -0.12 -7.12
N LEU A 166 -11.90 -0.19 -7.73
CA LEU A 166 -12.79 -1.35 -7.68
C LEU A 166 -12.79 -2.07 -9.02
N THR A 167 -12.52 -3.38 -9.00
CA THR A 167 -12.66 -4.26 -10.16
C THR A 167 -13.73 -5.31 -9.89
N THR A 168 -14.51 -5.65 -10.93
CA THR A 168 -15.41 -6.82 -10.92
C THR A 168 -14.85 -7.90 -11.84
N PHE A 169 -14.69 -9.10 -11.30
CA PHE A 169 -14.32 -10.31 -12.01
C PHE A 169 -15.52 -11.24 -12.10
N THR A 170 -15.83 -11.70 -13.31
CA THR A 170 -16.97 -12.58 -13.57
C THR A 170 -16.49 -13.90 -14.17
N THR A 171 -16.95 -15.02 -13.62
CA THR A 171 -16.68 -16.38 -14.14
C THR A 171 -17.91 -17.27 -14.01
N ASN A 172 -18.04 -18.29 -14.87
CA ASN A 172 -19.11 -19.30 -14.84
C ASN A 172 -18.61 -20.67 -14.39
#